data_AF-A0A6C0B311-F1
#
_entry.id   AF-A0A6C0B311-F1
#
_cell.length_a   1.000
_cell.length_b   1.000
_cell.length_c   1.000
_cell.angle_alpha   90.00
_cell.angle_beta   90.00
_cell.angle_gamma   90.00
#
_symmetry.space_group_name_H-M   'P 1'
#
loop_
_entity.id
_entity.type
_entity.pdbx_description
1 polymer ?
#
loop_
_entity_poly.entity_id
_entity_poly.type
_entity_poly.pdbx_seq_one_letter_code
_entity_poly.pdbx_strand_id
1 'polypeptide(L)'
;MGSSSSKPTLAITSATPEKVESGPDYSIMSLCQKDVKKFEYMLFIGAELSRLAYSDVGIIRESLKALGLSPDILNKVIGHYDFKFLSKRTNVASRISSDFAPPESYELQACPDGIDHPGQPLLIRYISSPTDTTCMVVSPKAIQPNPNTIFTSSDCIVVFKGSSSLRNWEKNLRAVAPGDFADAIAPVFKNGPPGIMTAQSFVVPIVEIFNEITIAMEKVCPGATRIFVFGHSKGGAEAELAGAILSLKFPDKEVHIISYGSPKVIYSSSKEKFDSFFFNSTRKFTLTRVESVGSIVGDNVTDMPPGVMVHPGWGTKTNTLDFLRSQNGISIDNQNKRNAATWPFNEPMDLWDIANKLKLNAEVQKVIGEAPTVANPSQGGANYVRVKGSSWAPNPHMEYFGMFFLGSQRVPGMGNPAKTSNTGTRESREGSNENKIFVANIFSDCTKYQYVPWESKGSVLDGINDAQRVVEQGAKQADLIVGDLRKQFLPTRGSSRRRTPRKRKSRRTTRK
;
A
#
# COMPACT_ATOMS: atom_id res chain seq x y z
N MET A 1 53.12 -21.22 13.20
CA MET A 1 52.06 -21.27 12.17
C MET A 1 50.98 -20.28 12.59
N GLY A 2 50.68 -19.25 11.79
CA GLY A 2 49.65 -18.26 12.14
C GLY A 2 48.43 -18.43 11.24
N SER A 3 47.27 -18.69 11.81
CA SER A 3 46.00 -18.78 11.09
C SER A 3 45.45 -17.37 10.82
N SER A 4 45.67 -16.85 9.62
CA SER A 4 45.05 -15.61 9.16
C SER A 4 43.54 -15.79 9.06
N SER A 5 42.79 -15.05 9.87
CA SER A 5 41.32 -14.99 9.81
C SER A 5 40.88 -14.16 8.60
N SER A 6 40.85 -14.78 7.43
CA SER A 6 40.24 -14.21 6.23
C SER A 6 38.75 -13.96 6.48
N LYS A 7 38.40 -12.72 6.84
CA LYS A 7 37.02 -12.24 6.75
C LYS A 7 36.54 -12.50 5.32
N PRO A 8 35.35 -13.09 5.11
CA PRO A 8 34.84 -13.29 3.77
C PRO A 8 34.54 -11.93 3.16
N THR A 9 35.43 -11.46 2.28
CA THR A 9 35.19 -10.30 1.43
C THR A 9 34.02 -10.65 0.52
N LEU A 10 32.82 -10.21 0.88
CA LEU A 10 31.64 -10.28 0.04
C LEU A 10 31.93 -9.45 -1.21
N ALA A 11 32.37 -10.13 -2.26
CA ALA A 11 32.45 -9.57 -3.60
C ALA A 11 31.03 -9.18 -4.00
N ILE A 12 30.69 -7.90 -3.84
CA ILE A 12 29.55 -7.31 -4.51
C ILE A 12 29.89 -7.37 -5.98
N THR A 13 29.41 -8.40 -6.66
CA THR A 13 29.38 -8.44 -8.11
C THR A 13 28.50 -7.28 -8.55
N SER A 14 29.12 -6.17 -8.95
CA SER A 14 28.48 -5.17 -9.77
C SER A 14 27.95 -5.92 -10.99
N ALA A 15 26.64 -6.15 -11.02
CA ALA A 15 25.99 -6.79 -12.16
C ALA A 15 26.31 -5.92 -13.37
N THR A 16 27.18 -6.41 -14.26
CA THR A 16 27.60 -5.68 -15.45
C THR A 16 26.34 -5.26 -16.18
N PRO A 17 26.09 -3.95 -16.39
CA PRO A 17 24.84 -3.51 -16.98
C PRO A 17 24.63 -4.22 -18.31
N GLU A 18 23.51 -4.94 -18.42
CA GLU A 18 23.10 -5.48 -19.71
C GLU A 18 22.95 -4.31 -20.68
N LYS A 19 23.43 -4.52 -21.91
CA LYS A 19 23.59 -3.47 -22.91
C LYS A 19 22.28 -2.69 -23.06
N VAL A 20 22.32 -1.39 -22.79
CA VAL A 20 21.16 -0.48 -22.86
C VAL A 20 20.44 -0.69 -24.19
N GLU A 21 19.19 -1.17 -24.12
CA GLU A 21 18.35 -1.37 -25.30
C GLU A 21 18.12 -0.01 -25.97
N SER A 22 18.47 0.10 -27.25
CA SER A 22 18.37 1.35 -28.00
C SER A 22 16.92 1.66 -28.37
N GLY A 23 16.18 2.25 -27.45
CA GLY A 23 14.78 2.65 -27.61
C GLY A 23 14.41 3.90 -26.81
N PRO A 24 13.20 4.45 -27.01
CA PRO A 24 12.68 5.58 -26.24
C PRO A 24 12.50 5.24 -24.75
N ASP A 25 12.91 6.16 -23.88
CA ASP A 25 12.78 6.05 -22.42
C ASP A 25 11.36 6.41 -21.96
N TYR A 26 10.54 5.39 -21.72
CA TYR A 26 9.19 5.54 -21.14
C TYR A 26 9.19 5.48 -19.60
N SER A 27 10.26 5.88 -18.92
CA SER A 27 10.29 6.04 -17.45
C SER A 27 10.05 7.51 -17.03
N ILE A 28 9.83 7.74 -15.73
CA ILE A 28 9.74 9.08 -15.13
C ILE A 28 11.05 9.88 -15.27
N MET A 29 12.20 9.22 -15.52
CA MET A 29 13.48 9.92 -15.73
C MET A 29 13.44 10.86 -16.95
N SER A 30 12.66 10.51 -17.97
CA SER A 30 12.40 11.36 -19.14
C SER A 30 11.69 12.66 -18.76
N LEU A 31 10.62 12.59 -17.95
CA LEU A 31 9.90 13.76 -17.41
C LEU A 31 10.78 14.61 -16.50
N CYS A 32 11.64 14.00 -15.71
CA CYS A 32 12.60 14.70 -14.87
C CYS A 32 13.73 15.37 -15.65
N GLN A 33 13.76 15.30 -16.99
CA GLN A 33 14.82 15.86 -17.84
C GLN A 33 16.22 15.31 -17.48
N LYS A 34 16.28 14.06 -17.00
CA LYS A 34 17.47 13.39 -16.42
C LYS A 34 18.01 14.00 -15.12
N ASP A 35 17.29 14.94 -14.50
CA ASP A 35 17.61 15.44 -13.16
C ASP A 35 17.35 14.35 -12.11
N VAL A 36 18.44 13.77 -11.58
CA VAL A 36 18.36 12.68 -10.62
C VAL A 36 17.77 13.12 -9.27
N LYS A 37 17.85 14.40 -8.89
CA LYS A 37 17.18 14.89 -7.66
C LYS A 37 15.68 14.91 -7.83
N LYS A 38 15.19 15.41 -8.97
CA LYS A 38 13.76 15.38 -9.31
C LYS A 38 13.24 13.94 -9.43
N PHE A 39 14.03 13.06 -10.05
CA PHE A 39 13.73 11.63 -10.13
C PHE A 39 13.64 10.98 -8.75
N GLU A 40 14.67 11.12 -7.90
CA GLU A 40 14.63 10.57 -6.54
C GLU A 40 13.50 11.14 -5.70
N TYR A 41 13.21 12.45 -5.79
CA TYR A 41 12.06 13.07 -5.13
C TYR A 41 10.74 12.38 -5.50
N MET A 42 10.49 12.15 -6.79
CA MET A 42 9.29 11.43 -7.26
C MET A 42 9.22 9.99 -6.71
N LEU A 43 10.37 9.32 -6.52
CA LEU A 43 10.41 8.00 -5.91
C LEU A 43 10.12 8.03 -4.41
N PHE A 44 10.57 9.05 -3.68
CA PHE A 44 10.22 9.25 -2.28
C PHE A 44 8.73 9.57 -2.12
N ILE A 45 8.19 10.56 -2.85
CA ILE A 45 6.77 10.94 -2.76
C ILE A 45 5.84 9.77 -3.10
N GLY A 46 6.15 8.99 -4.14
CA GLY A 46 5.36 7.81 -4.46
C GLY A 46 5.39 6.73 -3.37
N ALA A 47 6.49 6.58 -2.63
CA ALA A 47 6.56 5.69 -1.47
C ALA A 47 5.80 6.25 -0.25
N GLU A 48 5.92 7.56 0.01
CA GLU A 48 5.23 8.27 1.08
C GLU A 48 3.70 8.17 0.92
N LEU A 49 3.20 8.51 -0.27
CA LEU A 49 1.81 8.36 -0.66
C LEU A 49 1.36 6.90 -0.56
N SER A 50 2.14 5.96 -1.09
CA SER A 50 1.81 4.54 -1.00
C SER A 50 1.70 4.06 0.45
N ARG A 51 2.51 4.61 1.39
CA ARG A 51 2.41 4.31 2.83
C ARG A 51 1.21 4.99 3.48
N LEU A 52 0.83 6.19 3.06
CA LEU A 52 -0.37 6.88 3.55
C LEU A 52 -1.66 6.15 3.16
N ALA A 53 -1.72 5.52 1.98
CA ALA A 53 -2.90 4.78 1.52
C ALA A 53 -3.32 3.60 2.44
N TYR A 54 -2.42 3.11 3.30
CA TYR A 54 -2.70 2.09 4.32
C TYR A 54 -3.19 2.65 5.66
N SER A 55 -3.01 3.95 5.92
CA SER A 55 -3.40 4.58 7.17
C SER A 55 -4.91 4.83 7.26
N ASP A 56 -5.43 4.98 8.48
CA ASP A 56 -6.81 5.46 8.68
C ASP A 56 -6.94 6.92 8.21
N VAL A 57 -8.13 7.32 7.75
CA VAL A 57 -8.37 8.65 7.14
C VAL A 57 -7.95 9.80 8.05
N GLY A 58 -8.15 9.69 9.37
CA GLY A 58 -7.69 10.71 10.32
C GLY A 58 -6.17 10.86 10.37
N ILE A 59 -5.43 9.76 10.24
CA ILE A 59 -3.96 9.79 10.18
C ILE A 59 -3.50 10.37 8.86
N ILE A 60 -4.17 10.07 7.74
CA ILE A 60 -3.88 10.68 6.44
C ILE A 60 -3.97 12.20 6.54
N ARG A 61 -5.08 12.73 7.09
CA ARG A 61 -5.28 14.18 7.27
C ARG A 61 -4.17 14.83 8.08
N GLU A 62 -3.89 14.32 9.28
CA GLU A 62 -2.88 14.95 10.15
C GLU A 62 -1.46 14.84 9.59
N SER A 63 -1.19 13.82 8.75
CA SER A 63 0.10 13.62 8.10
C SER A 63 0.34 14.49 6.87
N LEU A 64 -0.66 15.21 6.33
CA LEU A 64 -0.47 16.12 5.19
C LEU A 64 0.50 17.28 5.50
N LYS A 65 0.62 17.64 6.79
CA LYS A 65 1.61 18.60 7.31
C LYS A 65 3.07 18.13 7.10
N ALA A 66 3.26 16.82 6.86
CA ALA A 66 4.56 16.16 6.72
C ALA A 66 4.78 15.50 5.34
N LEU A 67 3.76 15.44 4.47
CA LEU A 67 3.85 14.79 3.16
C LEU A 67 4.77 15.59 2.22
N GLY A 68 5.87 14.99 1.77
CA GLY A 68 6.93 15.67 1.01
C GLY A 68 7.96 16.43 1.84
N LEU A 69 7.91 16.29 3.16
CA LEU A 69 9.09 16.34 4.03
C LEU A 69 9.79 14.97 4.00
N SER A 70 11.00 14.88 4.54
CA SER A 70 11.79 13.66 4.51
C SER A 70 11.05 12.43 5.10
N PRO A 71 11.24 11.22 4.53
CA PRO A 71 10.61 9.98 4.99
C PRO A 71 10.68 9.72 6.50
N ASP A 72 11.75 10.14 7.16
CA ASP A 72 11.97 9.91 8.58
C ASP A 72 11.06 10.77 9.45
N ILE A 73 10.71 11.97 8.96
CA ILE A 73 9.71 12.85 9.55
C ILE A 73 8.33 12.26 9.30
N LEU A 74 7.97 11.94 8.05
CA LEU A 74 6.64 11.43 7.73
C LEU A 74 6.30 10.11 8.43
N ASN A 75 7.18 9.09 8.41
CA ASN A 75 6.95 7.84 9.13
C ASN A 75 6.68 8.07 10.63
N LYS A 76 7.35 9.06 11.22
CA LYS A 76 7.28 9.35 12.66
C LYS A 76 6.07 10.21 13.03
N VAL A 77 5.62 11.07 12.13
CA VAL A 77 4.32 11.75 12.20
C VAL A 77 3.18 10.73 12.10
N ILE A 78 3.22 9.85 11.09
CA ILE A 78 2.25 8.74 10.96
C ILE A 78 2.26 7.87 12.23
N GLY A 79 3.44 7.43 12.68
CA GLY A 79 3.60 6.59 13.87
C GLY A 79 3.08 7.26 15.15
N HIS A 80 3.32 8.56 15.32
CA HIS A 80 2.76 9.34 16.43
C HIS A 80 1.22 9.27 16.44
N TYR A 81 0.58 9.52 15.30
CA TYR A 81 -0.89 9.47 15.20
C TYR A 81 -1.45 8.03 15.27
N ASP A 82 -0.72 7.03 14.76
CA ASP A 82 -1.03 5.60 14.95
C ASP A 82 -1.08 5.23 16.44
N PHE A 83 -0.15 5.73 17.26
CA PHE A 83 -0.20 5.59 18.73
C PHE A 83 -1.30 6.44 19.37
N LYS A 84 -1.49 7.70 18.93
CA LYS A 84 -2.48 8.64 19.49
C LYS A 84 -3.93 8.17 19.29
N PHE A 85 -4.19 7.36 18.26
CA PHE A 85 -5.50 6.78 18.00
C PHE A 85 -5.59 5.27 18.34
N LEU A 86 -4.54 4.65 18.88
CA LEU A 86 -4.52 3.23 19.24
C LEU A 86 -5.63 2.87 20.25
N SER A 87 -5.83 3.70 21.27
CA SER A 87 -6.90 3.54 22.28
C SER A 87 -8.31 3.77 21.72
N LYS A 88 -8.46 4.54 20.64
CA LYS A 88 -9.72 4.74 19.94
C LYS A 88 -10.11 3.53 19.09
N ARG A 89 -9.12 2.86 18.48
CA ARG A 89 -9.30 1.65 17.67
C ARG A 89 -9.81 0.44 18.49
N THR A 90 -9.51 0.37 19.79
CA THR A 90 -9.91 -0.77 20.64
C THR A 90 -11.39 -0.80 21.02
N ASN A 91 -12.13 0.31 20.90
CA ASN A 91 -13.55 0.39 21.28
C ASN A 91 -14.54 -0.06 20.17
N VAL A 92 -14.07 -0.47 18.99
CA VAL A 92 -14.94 -0.83 17.85
C VAL A 92 -15.88 -2.01 18.16
N ALA A 93 -15.47 -2.93 19.04
CA ALA A 93 -16.24 -4.15 19.33
C ALA A 93 -17.61 -3.91 20.01
N SER A 94 -17.85 -2.74 20.63
CA SER A 94 -19.13 -2.39 21.23
C SER A 94 -20.08 -1.62 20.29
N ARG A 95 -19.61 -1.17 19.12
CA ARG A 95 -20.42 -0.42 18.12
C ARG A 95 -21.18 -1.33 17.13
N ILE A 96 -21.31 -2.63 17.41
CA ILE A 96 -22.10 -3.58 16.59
C ILE A 96 -23.58 -3.49 16.99
N SER A 97 -24.18 -2.32 16.76
CA SER A 97 -25.63 -2.10 16.71
C SER A 97 -26.07 -1.83 15.26
N SER A 98 -27.37 -1.65 15.02
CA SER A 98 -27.99 -1.53 13.69
C SER A 98 -27.42 -0.43 12.78
N ASP A 99 -26.80 0.59 13.39
CA ASP A 99 -26.43 1.83 12.74
C ASP A 99 -24.90 1.91 12.61
N PHE A 100 -24.39 1.50 11.45
CA PHE A 100 -22.97 1.27 11.19
C PHE A 100 -22.18 2.60 11.09
N ALA A 101 -21.51 2.97 12.18
CA ALA A 101 -20.51 4.04 12.21
C ALA A 101 -19.09 3.47 11.98
N PRO A 102 -18.22 4.19 11.23
CA PRO A 102 -16.82 3.78 11.08
C PRO A 102 -16.04 3.91 12.42
N PRO A 103 -14.83 3.33 12.53
CA PRO A 103 -14.00 3.48 13.72
C PRO A 103 -13.62 4.94 13.99
N GLU A 104 -13.49 5.31 15.26
CA GLU A 104 -13.16 6.69 15.70
C GLU A 104 -11.86 7.28 15.13
N SER A 105 -10.95 6.45 14.58
CA SER A 105 -9.75 6.91 13.85
C SER A 105 -10.06 7.44 12.43
N TYR A 106 -11.29 7.26 11.95
CA TYR A 106 -11.85 7.88 10.75
C TYR A 106 -12.73 9.10 11.12
N GLU A 107 -13.29 9.12 12.32
CA GLU A 107 -14.16 10.20 12.85
C GLU A 107 -13.35 11.39 13.43
N LEU A 108 -12.35 11.89 12.70
CA LEU A 108 -11.69 13.15 13.08
C LEU A 108 -12.46 14.35 12.53
N GLN A 109 -13.00 15.17 13.44
CA GLN A 109 -13.63 16.48 13.22
C GLN A 109 -14.37 16.58 11.88
N ALA A 110 -15.64 16.16 11.91
CA ALA A 110 -16.55 16.29 10.79
C ALA A 110 -16.54 17.74 10.26
N CYS A 111 -16.48 17.89 8.94
CA CYS A 111 -16.74 19.18 8.30
C CYS A 111 -18.16 19.67 8.67
N PRO A 112 -18.39 20.98 8.84
CA PRO A 112 -19.72 21.51 9.12
C PRO A 112 -20.77 21.03 8.11
N ASP A 113 -21.99 20.77 8.60
CA ASP A 113 -23.00 20.05 7.85
C ASP A 113 -23.39 20.69 6.50
N GLY A 114 -23.79 19.84 5.56
CA GLY A 114 -24.40 20.22 4.28
C GLY A 114 -23.46 20.28 3.07
N ILE A 115 -22.29 20.91 3.16
CA ILE A 115 -21.48 21.29 1.97
C ILE A 115 -20.13 20.55 1.94
N ASP A 116 -19.49 20.40 0.77
CA ASP A 116 -18.04 20.15 0.69
C ASP A 116 -17.32 21.44 1.11
N HIS A 117 -16.39 21.37 2.09
CA HIS A 117 -16.04 22.51 2.98
C HIS A 117 -15.82 23.85 2.24
N PRO A 118 -16.77 24.79 2.27
CA PRO A 118 -16.79 25.91 1.34
C PRO A 118 -15.60 26.84 1.56
N GLY A 119 -14.93 27.21 0.47
CA GLY A 119 -13.71 28.01 0.49
C GLY A 119 -12.41 27.24 0.72
N GLN A 120 -12.45 25.93 1.03
CA GLN A 120 -11.25 25.10 1.11
C GLN A 120 -11.08 24.17 -0.10
N PRO A 121 -9.84 23.93 -0.57
CA PRO A 121 -9.58 22.91 -1.58
C PRO A 121 -9.74 21.51 -0.97
N LEU A 122 -10.43 20.62 -1.69
CA LEU A 122 -10.40 19.20 -1.39
C LEU A 122 -8.99 18.66 -1.67
N LEU A 123 -8.29 18.19 -0.64
CA LEU A 123 -6.90 17.76 -0.75
C LEU A 123 -6.78 16.29 -1.15
N ILE A 124 -7.60 15.42 -0.56
CA ILE A 124 -7.65 13.99 -0.88
C ILE A 124 -9.10 13.50 -0.89
N ARG A 125 -9.44 12.58 -1.79
CA ARG A 125 -10.64 11.73 -1.71
C ARG A 125 -10.21 10.25 -1.65
N TYR A 126 -10.39 9.65 -0.48
CA TYR A 126 -10.08 8.26 -0.18
C TYR A 126 -11.29 7.37 -0.48
N ILE A 127 -11.06 6.22 -1.10
CA ILE A 127 -12.09 5.29 -1.61
C ILE A 127 -11.70 3.88 -1.16
N SER A 128 -12.61 3.12 -0.55
CA SER A 128 -12.39 1.71 -0.19
C SER A 128 -13.59 0.85 -0.57
N SER A 129 -13.35 -0.28 -1.22
CA SER A 129 -14.39 -1.24 -1.62
C SER A 129 -14.60 -2.35 -0.57
N PRO A 130 -15.76 -3.01 -0.55
CA PRO A 130 -15.97 -4.26 0.21
C PRO A 130 -14.95 -5.35 -0.15
N THR A 131 -14.47 -5.36 -1.40
CA THR A 131 -13.45 -6.28 -1.94
C THR A 131 -12.01 -6.01 -1.43
N ASP A 132 -11.80 -4.97 -0.62
CA ASP A 132 -10.50 -4.52 -0.04
C ASP A 132 -9.47 -3.98 -1.05
N THR A 133 -9.97 -3.53 -2.20
CA THR A 133 -9.26 -2.57 -3.05
C THR A 133 -9.56 -1.16 -2.54
N THR A 134 -8.50 -0.38 -2.38
CA THR A 134 -8.54 0.92 -1.74
C THR A 134 -7.64 1.86 -2.53
N CYS A 135 -8.20 3.00 -2.91
CA CYS A 135 -7.55 4.02 -3.72
C CYS A 135 -7.67 5.38 -3.01
N MET A 136 -6.75 6.30 -3.23
CA MET A 136 -6.95 7.71 -2.90
C MET A 136 -6.54 8.58 -4.06
N VAL A 137 -7.40 9.54 -4.41
CA VAL A 137 -7.06 10.60 -5.36
C VAL A 137 -6.60 11.82 -4.56
N VAL A 138 -5.45 12.37 -4.93
CA VAL A 138 -4.68 13.35 -4.17
C VAL A 138 -4.42 14.58 -5.05
N SER A 139 -4.62 15.76 -4.49
CA SER A 139 -4.25 17.02 -5.11
C SER A 139 -2.76 17.26 -4.88
N PRO A 140 -1.97 17.72 -5.87
CA PRO A 140 -0.59 18.17 -5.66
C PRO A 140 -0.45 19.22 -4.54
N LYS A 141 -1.51 19.98 -4.25
CA LYS A 141 -1.60 20.94 -3.13
C LYS A 141 -1.55 20.30 -1.73
N ALA A 142 -1.66 18.97 -1.62
CA ALA A 142 -1.54 18.23 -0.37
C ALA A 142 -0.08 17.92 0.01
N ILE A 143 0.87 18.13 -0.91
CA ILE A 143 2.30 17.87 -0.72
C ILE A 143 3.01 19.19 -0.36
N GLN A 144 3.95 19.15 0.58
CA GLN A 144 4.74 20.31 0.99
C GLN A 144 5.62 20.81 -0.18
N PRO A 145 5.74 22.14 -0.40
CA PRO A 145 6.53 22.68 -1.51
C PRO A 145 8.01 22.28 -1.45
N ASN A 146 8.52 21.69 -2.54
CA ASN A 146 9.91 21.29 -2.69
C ASN A 146 10.42 21.65 -4.10
N PRO A 147 11.61 22.27 -4.26
CA PRO A 147 12.15 22.67 -5.57
C PRO A 147 12.48 21.49 -6.50
N ASN A 148 12.55 20.26 -5.98
CA ASN A 148 12.78 19.03 -6.75
C ASN A 148 11.45 18.38 -7.22
N THR A 149 10.29 19.00 -6.97
CA THR A 149 9.02 18.50 -7.51
C THR A 149 8.94 18.70 -9.02
N ILE A 150 8.36 17.72 -9.72
CA ILE A 150 7.83 17.92 -11.09
C ILE A 150 6.30 18.05 -11.10
N PHE A 151 5.64 17.97 -9.94
CA PHE A 151 4.20 18.20 -9.83
C PHE A 151 3.87 19.70 -9.98
N THR A 152 2.75 19.96 -10.66
CA THR A 152 2.18 21.27 -10.90
C THR A 152 0.73 21.31 -10.38
N SER A 153 0.11 22.49 -10.36
CA SER A 153 -1.31 22.64 -10.01
C SER A 153 -2.28 22.02 -11.02
N SER A 154 -1.81 21.61 -12.20
CA SER A 154 -2.59 20.95 -13.26
C SER A 154 -2.44 19.42 -13.28
N ASP A 155 -1.88 18.81 -12.24
CA ASP A 155 -1.74 17.36 -12.17
C ASP A 155 -2.77 16.71 -11.25
N CYS A 156 -3.03 15.44 -11.49
CA CYS A 156 -3.76 14.57 -10.59
C CYS A 156 -2.88 13.44 -10.10
N ILE A 157 -3.08 13.01 -8.85
CA ILE A 157 -2.36 11.89 -8.25
C ILE A 157 -3.36 10.83 -7.82
N VAL A 158 -3.12 9.56 -8.15
CA VAL A 158 -4.01 8.41 -7.87
C VAL A 158 -3.17 7.32 -7.22
N VAL A 159 -3.56 6.83 -6.03
CA VAL A 159 -2.69 5.97 -5.21
C VAL A 159 -3.43 4.72 -4.74
N PHE A 160 -2.89 3.53 -5.03
CA PHE A 160 -3.50 2.25 -4.67
C PHE A 160 -2.79 1.58 -3.48
N LYS A 161 -3.59 1.15 -2.50
CA LYS A 161 -3.15 0.44 -1.29
C LYS A 161 -2.94 -1.05 -1.57
N GLY A 162 -1.78 -1.57 -1.22
CA GLY A 162 -1.53 -3.01 -1.24
C GLY A 162 -2.31 -3.80 -0.19
N SER A 163 -2.12 -5.12 -0.18
CA SER A 163 -2.84 -6.04 0.70
C SER A 163 -2.59 -5.73 2.19
N SER A 164 -3.65 -5.61 2.99
CA SER A 164 -3.55 -5.36 4.44
C SER A 164 -3.32 -6.63 5.28
N SER A 165 -2.90 -7.74 4.67
CA SER A 165 -2.76 -9.06 5.33
C SER A 165 -1.53 -9.82 4.82
N LEU A 166 -0.68 -10.30 5.74
CA LEU A 166 0.34 -11.32 5.46
C LEU A 166 -0.17 -12.77 5.58
N ARG A 167 -1.47 -12.98 5.84
CA ARG A 167 -2.08 -14.31 5.78
C ARG A 167 -2.58 -14.58 4.36
N ASN A 168 -2.12 -15.69 3.77
CA ASN A 168 -2.44 -16.17 2.41
C ASN A 168 -2.08 -15.23 1.22
N TRP A 169 -1.45 -14.07 1.41
CA TRP A 169 -1.11 -13.14 0.32
C TRP A 169 -0.38 -13.82 -0.86
N GLU A 170 0.66 -14.61 -0.57
CA GLU A 170 1.43 -15.35 -1.57
C GLU A 170 0.58 -16.38 -2.31
N LYS A 171 -0.36 -17.05 -1.63
CA LYS A 171 -1.29 -17.99 -2.27
C LYS A 171 -2.25 -17.26 -3.21
N ASN A 172 -2.73 -16.09 -2.79
CA ASN A 172 -3.64 -15.28 -3.58
C ASN A 172 -2.93 -14.68 -4.80
N LEU A 173 -1.68 -14.23 -4.66
CA LEU A 173 -0.81 -13.82 -5.78
C LEU A 173 -0.39 -14.99 -6.69
N ARG A 174 -0.50 -16.24 -6.25
CA ARG A 174 -0.28 -17.43 -7.10
C ARG A 174 -1.57 -17.96 -7.74
N ALA A 175 -2.74 -17.50 -7.28
CA ALA A 175 -4.07 -17.89 -7.77
C ALA A 175 -4.67 -16.83 -8.72
N VAL A 176 -3.82 -16.13 -9.48
CA VAL A 176 -4.23 -15.11 -10.45
C VAL A 176 -4.98 -15.75 -11.61
N ALA A 177 -6.19 -15.26 -11.87
CA ALA A 177 -7.02 -15.71 -12.99
C ALA A 177 -6.64 -14.98 -14.29
N PRO A 178 -6.46 -15.71 -15.42
CA PRO A 178 -6.35 -15.11 -16.74
C PRO A 178 -7.70 -14.58 -17.22
N GLY A 179 -7.66 -13.58 -18.10
CA GLY A 179 -8.78 -13.12 -18.91
C GLY A 179 -8.35 -11.94 -19.77
N ASP A 180 -9.12 -11.61 -20.80
CA ASP A 180 -8.82 -10.48 -21.67
C ASP A 180 -9.00 -9.13 -20.96
N PHE A 181 -8.11 -8.18 -21.24
CA PHE A 181 -8.15 -6.85 -20.66
C PHE A 181 -9.34 -6.04 -21.19
N ALA A 182 -9.71 -6.16 -22.47
CA ALA A 182 -10.81 -5.43 -23.06
C ALA A 182 -12.16 -5.86 -22.47
N ASP A 183 -12.39 -7.17 -22.37
CA ASP A 183 -13.61 -7.75 -21.78
C ASP A 183 -13.79 -7.29 -20.32
N ALA A 184 -12.70 -7.30 -19.55
CA ALA A 184 -12.71 -6.94 -18.14
C ALA A 184 -13.01 -5.46 -17.88
N ILE A 185 -12.53 -4.56 -18.74
CA ILE A 185 -12.73 -3.12 -18.60
C ILE A 185 -13.99 -2.62 -19.33
N ALA A 186 -14.64 -3.46 -20.14
CA ALA A 186 -15.85 -3.12 -20.88
C ALA A 186 -16.97 -2.43 -20.06
N PRO A 187 -17.19 -2.73 -18.76
CA PRO A 187 -18.16 -2.00 -17.93
C PRO A 187 -17.86 -0.50 -17.75
N VAL A 188 -16.60 -0.08 -17.89
CA VAL A 188 -16.14 1.31 -17.68
C VAL A 188 -15.52 1.95 -18.93
N PHE A 189 -15.07 1.13 -19.88
CA PHE A 189 -14.50 1.52 -21.16
C PHE A 189 -14.71 0.43 -22.22
N LYS A 190 -15.68 0.61 -23.11
CA LYS A 190 -16.14 -0.44 -24.06
C LYS A 190 -15.13 -0.84 -25.16
N ASN A 191 -14.14 -0.01 -25.45
CA ASN A 191 -13.29 -0.15 -26.64
C ASN A 191 -11.83 -0.52 -26.27
N GLY A 192 -11.66 -1.40 -25.28
CA GLY A 192 -10.33 -1.83 -24.83
C GLY A 192 -9.54 -2.59 -25.92
N PRO A 193 -8.20 -2.63 -25.84
CA PRO A 193 -7.35 -3.35 -26.78
C PRO A 193 -7.50 -4.88 -26.62
N PRO A 194 -8.07 -5.60 -27.61
CA PRO A 194 -8.41 -7.02 -27.46
C PRO A 194 -7.21 -7.94 -27.66
N GLY A 195 -7.29 -9.14 -27.09
CA GLY A 195 -6.27 -10.17 -27.17
C GLY A 195 -5.05 -9.90 -26.28
N ILE A 196 -5.25 -9.16 -25.19
CA ILE A 196 -4.24 -8.83 -24.16
C ILE A 196 -4.66 -9.51 -22.86
N MET A 197 -3.97 -10.59 -22.49
CA MET A 197 -4.30 -11.39 -21.31
C MET A 197 -3.65 -10.81 -20.04
N THR A 198 -4.48 -10.52 -19.04
CA THR A 198 -4.09 -9.85 -17.79
C THR A 198 -4.54 -10.61 -16.54
N ALA A 199 -3.98 -10.22 -15.39
CA ALA A 199 -4.38 -10.65 -14.06
C ALA A 199 -5.77 -10.11 -13.66
N GLN A 200 -6.84 -10.88 -13.91
CA GLN A 200 -8.22 -10.46 -13.64
C GLN A 200 -8.50 -10.19 -12.15
N SER A 201 -7.77 -10.86 -11.27
CA SER A 201 -7.78 -10.63 -9.83
C SER A 201 -7.29 -9.23 -9.40
N PHE A 202 -6.65 -8.47 -10.30
CA PHE A 202 -6.32 -7.06 -10.09
C PHE A 202 -7.19 -6.13 -10.94
N VAL A 203 -7.59 -6.52 -12.16
CA VAL A 203 -8.41 -5.67 -13.04
C VAL A 203 -9.82 -5.44 -12.48
N VAL A 204 -10.56 -6.51 -12.14
CA VAL A 204 -11.98 -6.38 -11.75
C VAL A 204 -12.17 -5.51 -10.49
N PRO A 205 -11.37 -5.63 -9.41
CA PRO A 205 -11.49 -4.75 -8.25
C PRO A 205 -11.19 -3.26 -8.51
N ILE A 206 -10.44 -2.92 -9.58
CA ILE A 206 -10.30 -1.53 -10.03
C ILE A 206 -11.60 -1.08 -10.71
N VAL A 207 -12.14 -1.91 -11.61
CA VAL A 207 -13.38 -1.64 -12.37
C VAL A 207 -14.59 -1.44 -11.43
N GLU A 208 -14.66 -2.18 -10.32
CA GLU A 208 -15.67 -2.00 -9.25
C GLU A 208 -15.68 -0.60 -8.61
N ILE A 209 -14.54 0.12 -8.58
CA ILE A 209 -14.45 1.47 -7.99
C ILE A 209 -14.11 2.57 -9.01
N PHE A 210 -13.94 2.24 -10.29
CA PHE A 210 -13.38 3.17 -11.28
C PHE A 210 -14.24 4.43 -11.47
N ASN A 211 -15.56 4.32 -11.36
CA ASN A 211 -16.46 5.47 -11.42
C ASN A 211 -16.22 6.45 -10.25
N GLU A 212 -16.00 5.95 -9.03
CA GLU A 212 -15.63 6.79 -7.88
C GLU A 212 -14.22 7.37 -8.03
N ILE A 213 -13.28 6.67 -8.68
CA ILE A 213 -11.98 7.24 -9.04
C ILE A 213 -12.17 8.43 -10.00
N THR A 214 -13.00 8.30 -11.04
CA THR A 214 -13.25 9.42 -11.97
C THR A 214 -13.96 10.60 -11.31
N ILE A 215 -14.98 10.35 -10.47
CA ILE A 215 -15.66 11.39 -9.66
C ILE A 215 -14.67 12.07 -8.71
N ALA A 216 -13.73 11.29 -8.13
CA ALA A 216 -12.70 11.82 -7.26
C ALA A 216 -11.68 12.68 -8.01
N MET A 217 -11.31 12.31 -9.24
CA MET A 217 -10.47 13.16 -10.08
C MET A 217 -11.18 14.47 -10.43
N GLU A 218 -12.45 14.42 -10.83
CA GLU A 218 -13.25 15.62 -11.11
C GLU A 218 -13.38 16.57 -9.91
N LYS A 219 -13.42 16.04 -8.68
CA LYS A 219 -13.47 16.85 -7.45
C LYS A 219 -12.12 17.35 -6.91
N VAL A 220 -11.07 16.53 -6.98
CA VAL A 220 -9.76 16.79 -6.34
C VAL A 220 -8.80 17.53 -7.28
N CYS A 221 -8.90 17.25 -8.58
CA CYS A 221 -7.98 17.72 -9.62
C CYS A 221 -8.73 18.14 -10.92
N PRO A 222 -9.77 19.00 -10.83
CA PRO A 222 -10.56 19.42 -11.99
C PRO A 222 -9.68 20.03 -13.08
N GLY A 223 -9.85 19.55 -14.31
CA GLY A 223 -9.07 20.01 -15.47
C GLY A 223 -7.62 19.50 -15.54
N ALA A 224 -7.20 18.56 -14.67
CA ALA A 224 -5.83 18.05 -14.69
C ALA A 224 -5.43 17.43 -16.04
N THR A 225 -4.22 17.76 -16.50
CA THR A 225 -3.64 17.38 -17.81
C THR A 225 -2.71 16.17 -17.73
N ARG A 226 -2.13 15.90 -16.56
CA ARG A 226 -1.31 14.72 -16.27
C ARG A 226 -1.86 13.96 -15.07
N ILE A 227 -1.72 12.63 -15.10
CA ILE A 227 -2.19 11.72 -14.06
C ILE A 227 -1.01 10.87 -13.60
N PHE A 228 -0.60 11.03 -12.35
CA PHE A 228 0.43 10.21 -11.73
C PHE A 228 -0.22 9.09 -10.92
N VAL A 229 0.15 7.84 -11.18
CA VAL A 229 -0.43 6.66 -10.52
C VAL A 229 0.64 5.94 -9.69
N PHE A 230 0.37 5.77 -8.41
CA PHE A 230 1.29 5.17 -7.45
C PHE A 230 0.67 3.95 -6.78
N GLY A 231 1.50 3.01 -6.32
CA GLY A 231 1.01 1.96 -5.43
C GLY A 231 2.07 0.94 -5.04
N HIS A 232 1.83 0.28 -3.91
CA HIS A 232 2.75 -0.67 -3.30
C HIS A 232 2.16 -2.09 -3.23
N SER A 233 2.98 -3.13 -3.46
CA SER A 233 2.59 -4.54 -3.44
C SER A 233 1.44 -4.82 -4.43
N LYS A 234 0.33 -5.44 -4.00
CA LYS A 234 -0.94 -5.49 -4.77
C LYS A 234 -1.31 -4.13 -5.37
N GLY A 235 -1.10 -3.05 -4.63
CA GLY A 235 -1.38 -1.68 -5.09
C GLY A 235 -0.48 -1.24 -6.25
N GLY A 236 0.74 -1.78 -6.36
CA GLY A 236 1.61 -1.55 -7.52
C GLY A 236 1.04 -2.17 -8.80
N ALA A 237 0.55 -3.41 -8.69
CA ALA A 237 -0.16 -4.08 -9.78
C ALA A 237 -1.49 -3.39 -10.13
N GLU A 238 -2.24 -2.94 -9.12
CA GLU A 238 -3.45 -2.15 -9.33
C GLU A 238 -3.14 -0.80 -9.99
N ALA A 239 -2.04 -0.13 -9.62
CA ALA A 239 -1.59 1.13 -10.23
C ALA A 239 -1.17 0.95 -11.70
N GLU A 240 -0.46 -0.13 -12.05
CA GLU A 240 -0.08 -0.43 -13.43
C GLU A 240 -1.30 -0.63 -14.34
N LEU A 241 -2.26 -1.44 -13.88
CA LEU A 241 -3.47 -1.73 -14.64
C LEU A 241 -4.45 -0.53 -14.65
N ALA A 242 -4.62 0.17 -13.52
CA ALA A 242 -5.45 1.37 -13.46
C ALA A 242 -4.90 2.50 -14.33
N GLY A 243 -3.58 2.69 -14.38
CA GLY A 243 -2.94 3.64 -15.30
C GLY A 243 -3.24 3.30 -16.76
N ALA A 244 -3.19 2.03 -17.15
CA ALA A 244 -3.59 1.60 -18.49
C ALA A 244 -5.07 1.96 -18.79
N ILE A 245 -6.01 1.68 -17.87
CA ILE A 245 -7.42 2.08 -18.01
C ILE A 245 -7.59 3.60 -18.08
N LEU A 246 -6.85 4.36 -17.27
CA LEU A 246 -6.90 5.83 -17.27
C LEU A 246 -6.40 6.42 -18.61
N SER A 247 -5.35 5.85 -19.21
CA SER A 247 -4.86 6.25 -20.54
C SER A 247 -5.81 5.88 -21.70
N LEU A 248 -6.74 4.95 -21.47
CA LEU A 248 -7.84 4.65 -22.40
C LEU A 248 -9.02 5.61 -22.19
N LYS A 249 -9.38 5.87 -20.93
CA LYS A 249 -10.47 6.77 -20.53
C LYS A 249 -10.21 8.24 -20.87
N PHE A 250 -8.95 8.67 -20.76
CA PHE A 250 -8.49 10.06 -20.97
C PHE A 250 -7.29 10.08 -21.94
N PRO A 251 -7.50 9.81 -23.24
CA PRO A 251 -6.42 9.72 -24.24
C PRO A 251 -5.74 11.06 -24.54
N ASP A 252 -6.35 12.17 -24.09
CA ASP A 252 -5.83 13.53 -24.10
C ASP A 252 -4.77 13.80 -23.02
N LYS A 253 -4.68 12.94 -22.00
CA LYS A 253 -3.88 13.16 -20.79
C LYS A 253 -2.61 12.34 -20.76
N GLU A 254 -1.59 12.90 -20.13
CA GLU A 254 -0.34 12.19 -19.86
C GLU A 254 -0.55 11.28 -18.63
N VAL A 255 -0.08 10.03 -18.67
CA VAL A 255 -0.27 9.06 -17.58
C VAL A 255 1.06 8.45 -17.18
N HIS A 256 1.43 8.61 -15.91
CA HIS A 256 2.74 8.26 -15.41
C HIS A 256 2.65 7.38 -14.16
N ILE A 257 3.21 6.19 -14.20
CA ILE A 257 3.05 5.18 -13.15
C ILE A 257 4.40 4.97 -12.44
N ILE A 258 4.39 4.94 -11.11
CA ILE A 258 5.50 4.40 -10.31
C ILE A 258 4.98 3.32 -9.36
N SER A 259 5.37 2.06 -9.59
CA SER A 259 4.89 0.90 -8.83
C SER A 259 5.99 0.27 -7.96
N TYR A 260 5.67 -0.01 -6.70
CA TYR A 260 6.61 -0.41 -5.64
C TYR A 260 6.35 -1.85 -5.22
N GLY A 261 7.32 -2.75 -5.34
CA GLY A 261 7.15 -4.19 -5.05
C GLY A 261 6.06 -4.85 -5.90
N SER A 262 5.83 -4.34 -7.10
CA SER A 262 4.71 -4.72 -7.96
C SER A 262 4.82 -6.19 -8.43
N PRO A 263 3.83 -7.05 -8.19
CA PRO A 263 3.76 -8.36 -8.81
C PRO A 263 3.39 -8.24 -10.30
N LYS A 264 3.75 -9.24 -11.10
CA LYS A 264 3.53 -9.29 -12.55
C LYS A 264 2.04 -9.26 -12.90
N VAL A 265 1.67 -8.46 -13.89
CA VAL A 265 0.26 -8.16 -14.24
C VAL A 265 -0.23 -8.68 -15.59
N ILE A 266 0.67 -9.06 -16.51
CA ILE A 266 0.32 -9.59 -17.84
C ILE A 266 0.87 -10.99 -18.08
N TYR A 267 0.28 -11.72 -19.03
CA TYR A 267 0.84 -12.98 -19.53
C TYR A 267 1.95 -12.75 -20.55
N SER A 268 2.94 -13.64 -20.60
CA SER A 268 4.09 -13.55 -21.51
C SER A 268 3.70 -13.40 -22.99
N SER A 269 2.68 -14.16 -23.42
CA SER A 269 2.08 -14.10 -24.76
C SER A 269 1.43 -12.76 -25.13
N SER A 270 1.25 -11.87 -24.15
CA SER A 270 0.63 -10.55 -24.33
C SER A 270 1.61 -9.39 -24.16
N LYS A 271 2.89 -9.66 -23.85
CA LYS A 271 3.90 -8.62 -23.62
C LYS A 271 4.06 -7.68 -24.81
N GLU A 272 4.41 -8.21 -25.98
CA GLU A 272 4.62 -7.41 -27.19
C GLU A 272 3.38 -6.59 -27.59
N LYS A 273 2.17 -7.15 -27.41
CA LYS A 273 0.90 -6.46 -27.69
C LYS A 273 0.63 -5.32 -26.71
N PHE A 274 0.73 -5.58 -25.39
CA PHE A 274 0.57 -4.55 -24.36
C PHE A 274 1.60 -3.45 -24.60
N ASP A 275 2.85 -3.83 -24.82
CA ASP A 275 3.95 -2.90 -24.87
C ASP A 275 3.88 -2.02 -26.12
N SER A 276 3.56 -2.59 -27.28
CA SER A 276 3.36 -1.82 -28.51
C SER A 276 2.12 -0.92 -28.45
N PHE A 277 1.07 -1.32 -27.74
CA PHE A 277 -0.16 -0.54 -27.63
C PHE A 277 -0.05 0.63 -26.65
N PHE A 278 0.65 0.45 -25.53
CA PHE A 278 0.77 1.46 -24.47
C PHE A 278 2.07 2.28 -24.53
N PHE A 279 3.23 1.68 -24.83
CA PHE A 279 4.53 2.35 -24.89
C PHE A 279 4.93 2.68 -26.33
N ASN A 280 4.23 3.65 -26.91
CA ASN A 280 4.50 4.19 -28.25
C ASN A 280 4.51 5.73 -28.22
N SER A 281 4.96 6.36 -29.30
CA SER A 281 5.10 7.82 -29.37
C SER A 281 3.78 8.61 -29.43
N THR A 282 2.62 7.95 -29.60
CA THR A 282 1.31 8.63 -29.63
C THR A 282 0.63 8.64 -28.27
N ARG A 283 0.91 7.65 -27.40
CA ARG A 283 0.47 7.64 -26.01
C ARG A 283 1.56 8.21 -25.10
N LYS A 284 1.24 9.31 -24.41
CA LYS A 284 2.09 9.88 -23.36
C LYS A 284 2.00 9.06 -22.06
N PHE A 285 2.48 7.82 -22.15
CA PHE A 285 2.37 6.80 -21.10
C PHE A 285 3.77 6.38 -20.63
N THR A 286 4.03 6.48 -19.32
CA THR A 286 5.33 6.10 -18.74
C THR A 286 5.16 5.20 -17.52
N LEU A 287 6.05 4.22 -17.35
CA LEU A 287 6.04 3.29 -16.23
C LEU A 287 7.45 3.13 -15.64
N THR A 288 7.57 3.34 -14.34
CA THR A 288 8.79 3.13 -13.57
C THR A 288 8.52 2.09 -12.49
N ARG A 289 9.32 1.02 -12.42
CA ARG A 289 9.19 0.02 -11.35
C ARG A 289 10.27 0.16 -10.31
N VAL A 290 9.87 -0.18 -9.09
CA VAL A 290 10.66 -0.07 -7.88
C VAL A 290 10.65 -1.44 -7.16
N GLU A 291 11.73 -2.21 -7.28
CA GLU A 291 11.82 -3.64 -6.89
C GLU A 291 12.85 -3.87 -5.78
N SER A 292 12.46 -4.35 -4.59
CA SER A 292 13.38 -4.38 -3.43
C SER A 292 14.40 -5.53 -3.45
N VAL A 293 15.62 -5.32 -2.94
CA VAL A 293 16.52 -6.43 -2.54
C VAL A 293 17.16 -6.17 -1.18
N GLY A 294 17.06 -7.12 -0.28
CA GLY A 294 17.63 -7.01 1.07
C GLY A 294 19.14 -7.08 1.09
N SER A 295 19.71 -6.93 2.27
CA SER A 295 21.12 -7.26 2.52
C SER A 295 21.43 -8.77 2.52
N ILE A 296 20.42 -9.64 2.32
CA ILE A 296 20.55 -11.12 2.39
C ILE A 296 19.68 -11.83 1.33
N VAL A 297 18.40 -11.43 1.18
CA VAL A 297 17.42 -12.04 0.23
C VAL A 297 16.75 -10.92 -0.57
N GLY A 298 16.31 -11.18 -1.81
CA GLY A 298 15.53 -10.22 -2.60
C GLY A 298 14.09 -10.02 -2.10
N ASP A 299 13.41 -8.98 -2.58
CA ASP A 299 11.94 -9.01 -2.68
C ASP A 299 11.57 -10.13 -3.65
N ASN A 300 10.66 -11.00 -3.22
CA ASN A 300 10.17 -12.13 -4.01
C ASN A 300 8.80 -11.86 -4.64
N VAL A 301 8.14 -10.74 -4.33
CA VAL A 301 6.80 -10.39 -4.84
C VAL A 301 6.84 -9.96 -6.31
N THR A 302 7.91 -9.28 -6.71
CA THR A 302 8.14 -8.87 -8.11
C THR A 302 8.38 -10.05 -9.06
N ASP A 303 8.71 -11.22 -8.51
CA ASP A 303 8.76 -12.49 -9.23
C ASP A 303 7.46 -13.32 -9.18
N MET A 304 6.45 -12.87 -8.44
CA MET A 304 5.10 -13.47 -8.44
C MET A 304 4.17 -12.79 -9.46
N PRO A 305 3.26 -13.52 -10.14
CA PRO A 305 3.18 -14.98 -10.14
C PRO A 305 4.37 -15.60 -10.90
N PRO A 306 4.87 -16.77 -10.48
CA PRO A 306 5.94 -17.46 -11.18
C PRO A 306 5.45 -18.07 -12.50
N GLY A 307 6.37 -18.32 -13.44
CA GLY A 307 6.06 -18.96 -14.72
C GLY A 307 5.55 -17.98 -15.78
N VAL A 308 4.32 -18.19 -16.27
CA VAL A 308 3.80 -17.62 -17.53
C VAL A 308 3.42 -16.13 -17.49
N MET A 309 3.66 -15.44 -16.37
CA MET A 309 3.37 -14.02 -16.21
C MET A 309 4.64 -13.17 -16.14
N VAL A 310 4.55 -11.95 -16.67
CA VAL A 310 5.66 -11.02 -16.87
C VAL A 310 5.23 -9.59 -16.59
N HIS A 311 6.21 -8.69 -16.62
CA HIS A 311 6.02 -7.26 -16.47
C HIS A 311 5.85 -6.58 -17.85
N PRO A 312 4.85 -5.68 -18.04
CA PRO A 312 4.80 -4.78 -19.18
C PRO A 312 5.96 -3.76 -19.18
N GLY A 313 6.20 -3.11 -20.31
CA GLY A 313 7.24 -2.09 -20.50
C GLY A 313 8.58 -2.66 -20.95
N TRP A 314 9.32 -1.84 -21.68
CA TRP A 314 10.66 -2.15 -22.21
C TRP A 314 11.73 -1.92 -21.11
N GLY A 315 12.89 -2.56 -21.24
CA GLY A 315 13.97 -2.49 -20.25
C GLY A 315 14.00 -3.67 -19.27
N THR A 316 15.19 -4.21 -19.08
CA THR A 316 15.49 -5.37 -18.22
C THR A 316 15.58 -5.00 -16.72
N LYS A 317 15.63 -6.02 -15.84
CA LYS A 317 15.61 -5.90 -14.36
C LYS A 317 16.83 -5.16 -13.74
N THR A 318 17.60 -4.39 -14.49
CA THR A 318 19.06 -4.29 -14.28
C THR A 318 19.61 -2.90 -13.96
N ASN A 319 18.81 -1.83 -14.01
CA ASN A 319 19.23 -0.50 -13.57
C ASN A 319 19.15 -0.35 -12.03
N THR A 320 20.30 -0.24 -11.38
CA THR A 320 20.43 0.25 -9.99
C THR A 320 20.25 1.76 -9.94
N LEU A 321 19.86 2.34 -8.79
CA LEU A 321 19.85 3.80 -8.68
C LEU A 321 21.27 4.35 -8.73
N ASP A 322 22.24 3.56 -8.27
CA ASP A 322 23.66 3.89 -8.36
C ASP A 322 24.18 3.84 -9.80
N PHE A 323 23.61 3.00 -10.66
CA PHE A 323 23.80 3.08 -12.11
C PHE A 323 23.17 4.35 -12.67
N LEU A 324 21.91 4.68 -12.35
CA LEU A 324 21.28 5.93 -12.80
C LEU A 324 22.03 7.19 -12.32
N ARG A 325 22.59 7.17 -11.09
CA ARG A 325 23.45 8.22 -10.53
C ARG A 325 24.75 8.35 -11.33
N SER A 326 25.48 7.25 -11.56
CA SER A 326 26.75 7.28 -12.30
C SER A 326 26.59 7.62 -13.78
N GLN A 327 25.50 7.20 -14.44
CA GLN A 327 25.14 7.64 -15.80
C GLN A 327 24.90 9.16 -15.90
N ASN A 328 24.60 9.83 -14.79
CA ASN A 328 24.42 11.28 -14.71
C ASN A 328 25.54 11.97 -13.89
N GLY A 329 26.74 11.36 -13.85
CA GLY A 329 27.95 11.96 -13.27
C GLY A 329 28.02 12.03 -11.75
N ILE A 330 27.06 11.45 -11.03
CA ILE A 330 27.03 11.46 -9.57
C ILE A 330 27.90 10.34 -9.01
N SER A 331 28.81 10.70 -8.10
CA SER A 331 29.64 9.75 -7.35
C SER A 331 28.80 8.83 -6.47
N ILE A 332 29.09 7.52 -6.50
CA ILE A 332 28.39 6.50 -5.72
C ILE A 332 29.08 6.33 -4.37
N ASP A 333 28.39 6.67 -3.28
CA ASP A 333 28.77 6.21 -1.95
C ASP A 333 28.34 4.74 -1.76
N ASN A 334 29.30 3.81 -1.89
CA ASN A 334 29.07 2.37 -1.72
C ASN A 334 28.77 1.94 -0.27
N GLN A 335 28.83 2.86 0.71
CA GLN A 335 28.60 2.58 2.13
C GLN A 335 27.22 3.02 2.61
N ASN A 336 26.74 4.19 2.15
CA ASN A 336 25.43 4.72 2.54
C ASN A 336 24.27 4.24 1.66
N LYS A 337 23.09 4.07 2.26
CA LYS A 337 21.87 3.60 1.56
C LYS A 337 21.05 4.74 0.92
N ARG A 338 21.48 5.98 1.14
CA ARG A 338 20.97 7.24 0.59
C ARG A 338 22.19 8.09 0.22
N ASN A 339 22.15 8.83 -0.89
CA ASN A 339 23.31 9.59 -1.37
C ASN A 339 23.11 11.09 -1.12
N ALA A 340 24.02 11.72 -0.38
CA ALA A 340 23.93 13.14 -0.04
C ALA A 340 23.97 14.06 -1.29
N ALA A 341 24.59 13.62 -2.38
CA ALA A 341 24.64 14.37 -3.63
C ALA A 341 23.27 14.46 -4.33
N THR A 342 22.39 13.45 -4.17
CA THR A 342 21.06 13.40 -4.79
C THR A 342 19.90 13.54 -3.82
N TRP A 343 20.17 13.67 -2.51
CA TRP A 343 19.15 13.92 -1.49
C TRP A 343 18.27 15.13 -1.89
N PRO A 344 16.93 14.94 -2.01
CA PRO A 344 16.04 15.96 -2.56
C PRO A 344 15.25 16.74 -1.49
N PHE A 345 15.50 16.51 -0.21
CA PHE A 345 14.86 17.21 0.90
C PHE A 345 15.76 18.32 1.46
N ASN A 346 15.15 19.31 2.11
CA ASN A 346 15.89 20.41 2.75
C ASN A 346 16.46 19.97 4.10
N GLU A 347 15.80 19.00 4.74
CA GLU A 347 16.15 18.48 6.05
C GLU A 347 17.35 17.52 5.95
N PRO A 348 18.23 17.46 6.97
CA PRO A 348 19.44 16.66 6.90
C PRO A 348 19.21 15.16 6.67
N MET A 349 19.97 14.57 5.74
CA MET A 349 19.89 13.14 5.39
C MET A 349 20.27 12.20 6.56
N ASP A 350 20.89 12.71 7.63
CA ASP A 350 21.31 11.96 8.82
C ASP A 350 20.24 11.89 9.92
N LEU A 351 19.07 12.53 9.76
CA LEU A 351 18.02 12.57 10.80
C LEU A 351 17.50 11.19 11.26
N TRP A 352 17.59 10.16 10.42
CA TRP A 352 17.22 8.78 10.76
C TRP A 352 18.16 8.09 11.78
N ASP A 353 19.37 8.62 11.98
CA ASP A 353 20.32 8.04 12.93
C ASP A 353 19.74 8.10 14.35
N ILE A 354 19.92 7.02 15.11
CA ILE A 354 19.57 6.94 16.53
C ILE A 354 20.31 8.03 17.33
N ALA A 355 21.54 8.39 16.94
CA ALA A 355 22.27 9.53 17.50
C ALA A 355 21.55 10.87 17.25
N ASN A 356 20.85 11.01 16.12
CA ASN A 356 20.09 12.19 15.74
C ASN A 356 18.61 12.16 16.20
N LYS A 357 18.18 11.14 16.95
CA LYS A 357 16.79 10.97 17.42
C LYS A 357 16.18 12.23 18.06
N LEU A 358 16.98 13.03 18.77
CA LEU A 358 16.55 14.30 19.38
C LEU A 358 16.33 15.42 18.34
N LYS A 359 17.19 15.54 17.31
CA LYS A 359 16.95 16.45 16.18
C LYS A 359 15.68 16.07 15.45
N LEU A 360 15.51 14.78 15.12
CA LEU A 360 14.31 14.27 14.47
C LEU A 360 13.05 14.36 15.37
N ASN A 361 13.18 14.37 16.70
CA ASN A 361 12.05 14.71 17.58
C ASN A 361 11.67 16.19 17.42
N ALA A 362 12.65 17.10 17.38
CA ALA A 362 12.42 18.53 17.24
C ALA A 362 11.82 18.91 15.88
N GLU A 363 12.30 18.33 14.77
CA GLU A 363 11.70 18.56 13.45
C GLU A 363 10.25 18.07 13.39
N VAL A 364 9.95 16.86 13.90
CA VAL A 364 8.56 16.37 14.00
C VAL A 364 7.71 17.28 14.89
N GLN A 365 8.24 17.77 16.02
CA GLN A 365 7.52 18.69 16.91
C GLN A 365 7.17 20.03 16.23
N LYS A 366 8.00 20.56 15.33
CA LYS A 366 7.64 21.74 14.51
C LYS A 366 6.44 21.48 13.60
N VAL A 367 6.28 20.24 13.13
CA VAL A 367 5.22 19.83 12.19
C VAL A 367 3.89 19.49 12.90
N ILE A 368 3.94 18.83 14.06
CA ILE A 368 2.73 18.40 14.80
C ILE A 368 2.33 19.34 15.95
N GLY A 369 3.20 20.28 16.35
CA GLY A 369 2.96 21.25 17.44
C GLY A 369 3.15 20.72 18.87
N GLU A 370 3.25 19.40 19.04
CA GLU A 370 3.44 18.72 20.34
C GLU A 370 4.65 17.76 20.32
N ALA A 371 5.08 17.31 21.49
CA ALA A 371 6.19 16.35 21.60
C ALA A 371 5.75 14.96 21.08
N PRO A 372 6.42 14.38 20.07
CA PRO A 372 6.00 13.10 19.51
C PRO A 372 6.08 11.96 20.53
N THR A 373 4.96 11.26 20.71
CA THR A 373 4.86 10.04 21.53
C THR A 373 5.87 8.97 21.09
N VAL A 374 6.42 8.25 22.05
CA VAL A 374 7.62 7.43 21.84
C VAL A 374 7.31 6.13 21.09
N ALA A 375 7.58 6.13 19.79
CA ALA A 375 7.85 4.89 19.06
C ALA A 375 9.16 4.24 19.56
N ASN A 376 9.15 2.91 19.70
CA ASN A 376 10.36 2.14 19.98
C ASN A 376 11.35 2.27 18.80
N PRO A 377 12.68 2.30 19.03
CA PRO A 377 13.66 2.83 18.08
C PRO A 377 14.02 1.90 16.90
N SER A 378 13.17 0.93 16.57
CA SER A 378 13.45 -0.13 15.59
C SER A 378 12.51 -0.03 14.39
N GLN A 379 13.07 -0.21 13.18
CA GLN A 379 12.39 -0.31 11.86
C GLN A 379 12.20 1.00 11.07
N GLY A 380 13.33 1.66 10.77
CA GLY A 380 13.50 2.45 9.54
C GLY A 380 14.23 1.64 8.46
N GLY A 381 14.16 2.08 7.20
CA GLY A 381 14.86 1.43 6.09
C GLY A 381 15.23 2.31 4.89
N ALA A 382 15.56 1.65 3.77
CA ALA A 382 15.84 2.17 2.44
C ALA A 382 15.77 0.95 1.47
N ASN A 383 15.21 0.91 0.24
CA ASN A 383 14.83 1.87 -0.83
C ASN A 383 13.79 1.23 -1.79
N TYR A 384 13.63 1.62 -3.09
CA TYR A 384 14.13 0.75 -4.20
C TYR A 384 13.81 1.11 -5.71
N VAL A 385 14.56 1.99 -6.40
CA VAL A 385 15.20 1.45 -7.66
C VAL A 385 16.34 0.54 -7.18
N ARG A 386 17.13 -0.24 -7.94
CA ARG A 386 18.04 -1.19 -7.24
C ARG A 386 19.10 -0.51 -6.32
N VAL A 387 18.82 -0.41 -5.00
CA VAL A 387 19.54 0.36 -3.95
C VAL A 387 19.43 -0.30 -2.56
N LYS A 388 20.53 -0.89 -2.09
CA LYS A 388 20.66 -1.74 -0.87
C LYS A 388 19.61 -1.61 0.25
N GLY A 389 18.91 -2.71 0.52
CA GLY A 389 17.85 -2.84 1.55
C GLY A 389 18.26 -2.55 2.99
N SER A 390 17.28 -2.26 3.86
CA SER A 390 17.50 -2.18 5.31
C SER A 390 17.92 -3.53 5.91
N SER A 391 18.94 -3.51 6.76
CA SER A 391 19.37 -4.68 7.57
C SER A 391 18.45 -4.93 8.76
N TRP A 392 17.45 -4.06 8.98
CA TRP A 392 16.48 -4.11 10.07
C TRP A 392 15.05 -4.41 9.58
N ALA A 393 14.84 -4.48 8.25
CA ALA A 393 13.59 -4.96 7.66
C ALA A 393 13.70 -6.49 7.45
N PRO A 394 12.87 -7.33 8.10
CA PRO A 394 12.99 -8.78 8.01
C PRO A 394 12.49 -9.36 6.67
N ASN A 395 11.80 -8.56 5.84
CA ASN A 395 11.51 -8.85 4.44
C ASN A 395 11.69 -7.54 3.64
N PRO A 396 12.47 -7.52 2.54
CA PRO A 396 12.72 -6.31 1.74
C PRO A 396 11.46 -5.72 1.12
N HIS A 397 10.44 -6.54 0.85
CA HIS A 397 9.15 -6.13 0.29
C HIS A 397 8.37 -5.17 1.20
N MET A 398 8.73 -5.05 2.49
CA MET A 398 7.93 -4.32 3.47
C MET A 398 8.41 -2.90 3.72
N GLU A 399 9.32 -2.39 2.89
CA GLU A 399 9.95 -1.09 3.08
C GLU A 399 10.45 -0.52 1.75
N TYR A 400 10.09 0.75 1.47
CA TYR A 400 10.63 1.48 0.32
C TYR A 400 10.99 2.92 0.67
N PHE A 401 12.24 3.27 0.38
CA PHE A 401 12.79 4.64 0.45
C PHE A 401 12.67 5.27 1.84
N GLY A 402 12.75 4.46 2.90
CA GLY A 402 12.52 4.89 4.28
C GLY A 402 11.11 4.58 4.76
N MET A 403 10.12 4.51 3.87
CA MET A 403 8.72 4.27 4.22
C MET A 403 8.48 2.81 4.58
N PHE A 404 8.03 2.56 5.81
CA PHE A 404 7.90 1.21 6.36
C PHE A 404 6.45 0.71 6.31
N PHE A 405 6.18 -0.26 5.45
CA PHE A 405 4.86 -0.82 5.14
C PHE A 405 4.45 -1.98 6.07
N LEU A 406 5.38 -2.62 6.79
CA LEU A 406 5.01 -3.60 7.84
C LEU A 406 4.23 -2.91 8.98
N GLY A 407 4.64 -1.72 9.39
CA GLY A 407 3.90 -0.87 10.34
C GLY A 407 2.59 -0.29 9.78
N SER A 408 2.23 -0.61 8.53
CA SER A 408 0.98 -0.22 7.87
C SER A 408 0.03 -1.40 7.62
N GLN A 409 0.38 -2.58 8.15
CA GLN A 409 -0.61 -3.64 8.33
C GLN A 409 -1.63 -3.18 9.37
N ARG A 410 -2.89 -3.54 9.15
CA ARG A 410 -4.00 -3.12 9.99
C ARG A 410 -3.79 -3.60 11.43
N VAL A 411 -3.36 -2.69 12.29
CA VAL A 411 -3.17 -2.89 13.74
C VAL A 411 -4.49 -3.44 14.32
N PRO A 412 -4.47 -4.43 15.23
CA PRO A 412 -5.70 -5.07 15.73
C PRO A 412 -6.80 -4.06 16.12
N GLY A 413 -7.90 -4.07 15.37
CA GLY A 413 -9.00 -3.09 15.46
C GLY A 413 -9.22 -2.24 14.19
N MET A 414 -8.20 -2.06 13.35
CA MET A 414 -8.35 -1.39 12.05
C MET A 414 -9.11 -2.31 11.07
N GLY A 415 -10.38 -2.00 10.79
CA GLY A 415 -11.20 -2.71 9.81
C GLY A 415 -10.95 -2.26 8.36
N ASN A 416 -11.64 -2.90 7.40
CA ASN A 416 -11.94 -2.23 6.14
C ASN A 416 -13.21 -1.40 6.35
N PRO A 417 -13.19 -0.06 6.25
CA PRO A 417 -14.36 0.78 6.54
C PRO A 417 -15.55 0.50 5.61
N ALA A 418 -15.34 -0.18 4.49
CA ALA A 418 -16.35 -0.60 3.52
C ALA A 418 -16.99 -1.98 3.79
N LYS A 419 -16.43 -2.78 4.72
CA LYS A 419 -17.01 -4.07 5.11
C LYS A 419 -18.02 -3.87 6.23
N THR A 420 -19.29 -3.75 5.86
CA THR A 420 -20.41 -3.50 6.78
C THR A 420 -20.92 -4.76 7.50
N SER A 421 -20.50 -5.97 7.09
CA SER A 421 -20.88 -7.23 7.75
C SER A 421 -19.73 -8.24 7.88
N ASN A 422 -19.78 -9.05 8.94
CA ASN A 422 -18.84 -10.15 9.21
C ASN A 422 -19.23 -11.48 8.53
N THR A 423 -20.34 -11.51 7.78
CA THR A 423 -20.89 -12.70 7.11
C THR A 423 -20.03 -13.18 5.94
N GLY A 424 -19.25 -12.28 5.32
CA GLY A 424 -18.36 -12.60 4.20
C GLY A 424 -19.09 -12.90 2.88
N THR A 425 -20.39 -12.62 2.80
CA THR A 425 -21.20 -12.71 1.59
C THR A 425 -20.94 -11.51 0.69
N ARG A 426 -20.49 -11.75 -0.54
CA ARG A 426 -20.27 -10.71 -1.58
C ARG A 426 -21.52 -10.39 -2.41
N GLU A 427 -22.68 -10.94 -2.02
CA GLU A 427 -23.96 -10.64 -2.64
C GLU A 427 -24.31 -9.15 -2.46
N SER A 428 -24.56 -8.46 -3.56
CA SER A 428 -25.28 -7.18 -3.55
C SER A 428 -26.78 -7.46 -3.43
N ARG A 429 -27.33 -7.32 -2.23
CA ARG A 429 -28.78 -7.48 -1.99
C ARG A 429 -29.47 -6.13 -2.11
N GLU A 430 -30.42 -6.04 -3.04
CA GLU A 430 -31.23 -4.83 -3.27
C GLU A 430 -31.95 -4.41 -1.98
N GLY A 431 -31.84 -3.13 -1.61
CA GLY A 431 -32.37 -2.60 -0.34
C GLY A 431 -31.54 -2.92 0.92
N SER A 432 -30.42 -3.64 0.84
CA SER A 432 -29.59 -3.95 2.02
C SER A 432 -28.56 -2.85 2.38
N ASN A 433 -28.09 -2.89 3.62
CA ASN A 433 -26.92 -2.12 4.07
C ASN A 433 -25.58 -2.89 3.94
N GLU A 434 -25.60 -4.09 3.37
CA GLU A 434 -24.41 -4.92 3.19
C GLU A 434 -23.62 -4.49 1.94
N ASN A 435 -22.29 -4.43 2.06
CA ASN A 435 -21.35 -4.11 0.98
C ASN A 435 -21.59 -2.74 0.30
N LYS A 436 -20.99 -1.67 0.84
CA LYS A 436 -20.99 -0.31 0.25
C LYS A 436 -19.56 0.19 0.05
N ILE A 437 -19.31 1.03 -0.96
CA ILE A 437 -18.01 1.73 -1.06
C ILE A 437 -17.99 2.82 0.03
N PHE A 438 -16.95 2.80 0.86
CA PHE A 438 -16.64 3.89 1.78
C PHE A 438 -15.85 4.96 1.04
N VAL A 439 -16.28 6.22 1.14
CA VAL A 439 -15.58 7.36 0.55
C VAL A 439 -15.40 8.46 1.58
N ALA A 440 -14.20 9.04 1.67
CA ALA A 440 -13.90 10.17 2.55
C ALA A 440 -13.20 11.31 1.81
N ASN A 441 -13.82 12.49 1.88
CA ASN A 441 -13.25 13.78 1.48
C ASN A 441 -12.39 14.32 2.64
N ILE A 442 -11.14 14.69 2.36
CA ILE A 442 -10.16 15.19 3.33
C ILE A 442 -9.77 16.62 2.92
N PHE A 443 -10.00 17.56 3.83
CA PHE A 443 -9.61 18.98 3.72
C PHE A 443 -8.41 19.26 4.64
N SER A 444 -8.00 20.52 4.84
CA SER A 444 -6.80 20.80 5.66
C SER A 444 -7.05 20.65 7.17
N ASP A 445 -8.30 20.80 7.60
CA ASP A 445 -8.74 20.82 9.00
C ASP A 445 -9.84 19.79 9.33
N CYS A 446 -10.69 19.44 8.36
CA CYS A 446 -11.85 18.57 8.54
C CYS A 446 -11.86 17.34 7.62
N THR A 447 -12.68 16.37 7.99
CA THR A 447 -12.97 15.16 7.19
C THR A 447 -14.48 15.04 6.98
N LYS A 448 -14.93 14.60 5.81
CA LYS A 448 -16.34 14.26 5.52
C LYS A 448 -16.42 12.91 4.84
N TYR A 449 -17.06 11.92 5.45
CA TYR A 449 -17.24 10.60 4.86
C TYR A 449 -18.68 10.34 4.41
N GLN A 450 -18.83 9.40 3.49
CA GLN A 450 -20.11 8.91 2.97
C GLN A 450 -19.98 7.42 2.57
N TYR A 451 -21.11 6.73 2.56
CA TYR A 451 -21.22 5.40 1.97
C TYR A 451 -22.03 5.49 0.68
N VAL A 452 -21.44 5.07 -0.45
CA VAL A 452 -22.10 5.03 -1.75
C VAL A 452 -22.42 3.58 -2.14
N PRO A 453 -23.41 3.33 -3.01
CA PRO A 453 -23.71 1.99 -3.51
C PRO A 453 -22.49 1.29 -4.11
N TRP A 454 -22.41 -0.03 -3.96
CA TRP A 454 -21.44 -0.89 -4.63
C TRP A 454 -22.17 -1.92 -5.47
N GLU A 455 -21.66 -2.18 -6.66
CA GLU A 455 -22.16 -3.23 -7.55
C GLU A 455 -21.01 -4.19 -7.82
N SER A 456 -21.16 -5.47 -7.48
CA SER A 456 -20.20 -6.49 -7.95
C SER A 456 -20.18 -6.51 -9.47
N LYS A 457 -18.99 -6.63 -10.04
CA LYS A 457 -18.79 -6.82 -11.49
C LYS A 457 -18.35 -8.24 -11.84
N GLY A 458 -18.56 -9.19 -10.94
CA GLY A 458 -18.26 -10.61 -11.16
C GLY A 458 -16.75 -10.85 -11.19
N SER A 459 -16.09 -10.70 -10.05
CA SER A 459 -14.67 -11.02 -9.95
C SER A 459 -14.48 -12.54 -9.96
N VAL A 460 -13.42 -13.04 -10.61
CA VAL A 460 -13.07 -14.48 -10.50
C VAL A 460 -12.73 -14.85 -9.04
N LEU A 461 -12.38 -13.85 -8.23
CA LEU A 461 -12.24 -13.96 -6.79
C LEU A 461 -13.56 -14.27 -6.07
N ASP A 462 -14.74 -14.08 -6.66
CA ASP A 462 -16.02 -14.48 -6.06
C ASP A 462 -16.10 -16.01 -6.00
N GLY A 463 -15.91 -16.69 -7.14
CA GLY A 463 -15.85 -18.16 -7.21
C GLY A 463 -14.67 -18.75 -6.41
N ILE A 464 -13.52 -18.08 -6.37
CA ILE A 464 -12.37 -18.52 -5.54
C ILE A 464 -12.67 -18.35 -4.04
N ASN A 465 -13.29 -17.24 -3.61
CA ASN A 465 -13.67 -17.05 -2.21
C ASN A 465 -14.80 -18.01 -1.80
N ASP A 466 -15.76 -18.32 -2.68
CA ASP A 466 -16.77 -19.34 -2.40
C ASP A 466 -16.13 -20.72 -2.25
N ALA A 467 -15.22 -21.12 -3.13
CA ALA A 467 -14.46 -22.36 -3.00
C ALA A 467 -13.60 -22.41 -1.72
N GLN A 468 -12.86 -21.34 -1.40
CA GLN A 468 -12.09 -21.25 -0.15
C GLN A 468 -12.99 -21.24 1.09
N ARG A 469 -14.16 -20.58 1.04
CA ARG A 469 -15.14 -20.55 2.14
C ARG A 469 -15.75 -21.92 2.35
N VAL A 470 -16.09 -22.65 1.29
CA VAL A 470 -16.56 -24.05 1.37
C VAL A 470 -15.48 -24.96 1.95
N VAL A 471 -14.20 -24.79 1.59
CA VAL A 471 -13.09 -25.55 2.18
C VAL A 471 -12.85 -25.17 3.65
N GLU A 472 -12.90 -23.90 4.03
CA GLU A 472 -12.75 -23.48 5.43
C GLU A 472 -13.96 -23.82 6.30
N GLN A 473 -15.18 -23.79 5.76
CA GLN A 473 -16.39 -24.26 6.44
C GLN A 473 -16.34 -25.78 6.60
N GLY A 474 -16.00 -26.53 5.55
CA GLY A 474 -15.79 -27.97 5.60
C GLY A 474 -14.70 -28.37 6.60
N ALA A 475 -13.59 -27.63 6.68
CA ALA A 475 -12.54 -27.84 7.68
C ALA A 475 -13.04 -27.57 9.11
N LYS A 476 -13.74 -26.45 9.35
CA LYS A 476 -14.33 -26.14 10.68
C LYS A 476 -15.41 -27.15 11.09
N GLN A 477 -16.19 -27.65 10.13
CA GLN A 477 -17.22 -28.65 10.35
C GLN A 477 -16.61 -30.04 10.60
N ALA A 478 -15.50 -30.38 9.93
CA ALA A 478 -14.69 -31.56 10.23
C ALA A 478 -14.03 -31.47 11.62
N ASP A 479 -13.46 -30.33 12.01
CA ASP A 479 -12.91 -30.10 13.35
C ASP A 479 -13.99 -30.21 14.45
N LEU A 480 -15.22 -29.73 14.19
CA LEU A 480 -16.36 -29.92 15.09
C LEU A 480 -16.76 -31.39 15.21
N ILE A 481 -16.88 -32.12 14.08
CA ILE A 481 -17.20 -33.55 14.05
C ILE A 481 -16.11 -34.37 14.76
N VAL A 482 -14.83 -34.10 14.51
CA VAL A 482 -13.69 -34.74 15.18
C VAL A 482 -13.64 -34.35 16.67
N GLY A 483 -14.04 -33.12 17.01
CA GLY A 483 -14.16 -32.64 18.38
C GLY A 483 -15.25 -33.38 19.18
N ASP A 484 -16.42 -33.62 18.58
CA ASP A 484 -17.52 -34.35 19.21
C ASP A 484 -17.29 -35.86 19.24
N LEU A 485 -16.68 -36.45 18.19
CA LEU A 485 -16.16 -37.82 18.24
C LEU A 485 -15.13 -37.98 19.37
N ARG A 486 -14.22 -37.02 19.55
CA ARG A 486 -13.27 -37.04 20.69
C ARG A 486 -13.98 -36.96 22.06
N LYS A 487 -15.14 -36.31 22.17
CA LYS A 487 -15.96 -36.35 23.40
C LYS A 487 -16.61 -37.71 23.62
N GLN A 488 -17.00 -38.42 22.56
CA GLN A 488 -17.57 -39.77 22.63
C GLN A 488 -16.51 -40.86 22.95
N PHE A 489 -15.27 -40.71 22.48
CA PHE A 489 -14.18 -41.66 22.72
C PHE A 489 -13.34 -41.39 23.98
N LEU A 490 -13.61 -40.32 24.74
CA LEU A 490 -13.00 -40.09 26.05
C LEU A 490 -13.82 -40.81 27.14
N PRO A 491 -13.24 -41.75 27.92
CA PRO A 491 -13.98 -42.41 28.99
C PRO A 491 -14.35 -41.40 30.07
N THR A 492 -15.65 -41.33 30.40
CA THR A 492 -16.20 -40.40 31.38
C THR A 492 -15.58 -40.62 32.76
N ARG A 493 -14.65 -39.74 33.17
CA ARG A 493 -14.13 -39.71 34.54
C ARG A 493 -15.29 -39.46 35.51
N GLY A 494 -15.66 -40.50 36.25
CA GLY A 494 -16.90 -40.56 37.01
C GLY A 494 -17.09 -39.42 38.02
N SER A 495 -18.30 -38.91 38.08
CA SER A 495 -18.73 -37.87 39.03
C SER A 495 -18.73 -38.38 40.48
N SER A 496 -17.68 -38.09 41.26
CA SER A 496 -17.59 -38.43 42.67
C SER A 496 -17.77 -37.22 43.60
N ARG A 497 -19.05 -36.90 43.86
CA ARG A 497 -19.58 -36.19 45.05
C ARG A 497 -18.97 -34.83 45.43
N ARG A 498 -19.80 -33.78 45.28
CA ARG A 498 -19.77 -32.58 46.17
C ARG A 498 -19.57 -33.02 47.63
N ARG A 499 -18.53 -32.54 48.31
CA ARG A 499 -18.44 -32.55 49.79
C ARG A 499 -18.82 -31.18 50.31
N THR A 500 -19.81 -31.13 51.21
CA THR A 500 -20.30 -29.90 51.84
C THR A 500 -19.31 -29.35 52.87
N PRO A 501 -19.26 -28.02 53.08
CA PRO A 501 -18.40 -27.42 54.09
C PRO A 501 -18.91 -27.71 55.51
N ARG A 502 -18.08 -28.32 56.36
CA ARG A 502 -18.42 -28.63 57.76
C ARG A 502 -17.72 -27.64 58.70
N LYS A 503 -18.49 -26.97 59.58
CA LYS A 503 -18.03 -25.88 60.45
C LYS A 503 -17.04 -26.36 61.55
N ARG A 504 -16.10 -25.46 61.89
CA ARG A 504 -15.37 -25.30 63.17
C ARG A 504 -14.77 -26.55 63.86
N LYS A 505 -13.46 -26.47 64.13
CA LYS A 505 -12.97 -26.29 65.51
C LYS A 505 -11.62 -25.56 65.50
N SER A 506 -11.38 -24.73 66.52
CA SER A 506 -10.16 -23.96 66.71
C SER A 506 -9.15 -24.74 67.56
N ARG A 507 -7.84 -24.65 67.24
CA ARG A 507 -6.79 -24.80 68.25
C ARG A 507 -5.61 -23.87 67.95
N ARG A 508 -5.14 -23.21 69.01
CA ARG A 508 -4.13 -22.14 69.03
C ARG A 508 -2.98 -22.61 69.92
N THR A 509 -1.82 -22.92 69.34
CA THR A 509 -0.51 -23.18 69.99
C THR A 509 0.52 -23.31 68.84
N THR A 510 1.38 -22.34 68.50
CA THR A 510 2.54 -21.72 69.21
C THR A 510 3.86 -22.49 69.13
N ARG A 511 4.86 -21.86 68.49
CA ARG A 511 6.31 -22.11 68.57
C ARG A 511 6.83 -23.46 68.01
N LYS A 512 8.12 -23.57 67.65
CA LYS A 512 9.14 -22.50 67.61
C LYS A 512 9.21 -21.86 66.23
#